data_AF-A0A8J3K3P2-F1
#
_entry.id   AF-A0A8J3K3P2-F1
#
_cell.length_a   1.000
_cell.length_b   1.000
_cell.length_c   1.000
_cell.angle_alpha   90.00
_cell.angle_beta   90.00
_cell.angle_gamma   90.00
#
_symmetry.space_group_name_H-M   'P 1'
#
loop_
_entity.id
_entity.type
_entity.pdbx_description
1 polymer ?
#
loop_
_entity_poly.entity_id
_entity_poly.type
_entity_poly.pdbx_seq_one_letter_code
_entity_poly.pdbx_strand_id
1 'polypeptide(L)'
;MTGRAVSVWAVLDEADRAQWTYTPGVSVGPLVFGMSRHEAVAVMDGFVGDIAPAPRAIADTWLTRFRVPDRRPYRTAVLAFHDGTDGLFCVMVDARCGPQVILDGLRLVGRVPSEWEADFLAYALPRGIAPRYAPVTSY
;
A
#
# COMPACT_ATOMS: atom_id res chain seq x y z
N MET A 1 9.55 -33.89 -0.06
CA MET A 1 8.47 -32.89 -0.21
C MET A 1 8.92 -31.84 -1.21
N THR A 2 8.43 -31.92 -2.45
CA THR A 2 8.72 -30.96 -3.50
C THR A 2 7.86 -29.73 -3.29
N GLY A 3 8.45 -28.64 -2.81
CA GLY A 3 7.75 -27.35 -2.65
C GLY A 3 7.30 -26.84 -4.02
N ARG A 4 5.98 -26.76 -4.23
CA ARG A 4 5.39 -26.23 -5.47
C ARG A 4 5.93 -24.83 -5.72
N ALA A 5 6.52 -24.60 -6.89
CA ALA A 5 6.98 -23.28 -7.28
C ALA A 5 5.77 -22.33 -7.37
N VAL A 6 5.63 -21.45 -6.37
CA VAL A 6 4.62 -20.39 -6.39
C VAL A 6 5.01 -19.38 -7.48
N SER A 7 4.10 -19.16 -8.42
CA SER A 7 4.28 -18.26 -9.57
C SER A 7 4.63 -16.83 -9.13
N VAL A 8 5.44 -16.13 -9.94
CA VAL A 8 5.69 -14.68 -9.78
C VAL A 8 4.40 -13.84 -9.93
N TRP A 9 3.35 -14.42 -10.51
CA TRP A 9 2.03 -13.82 -10.68
C TRP A 9 1.01 -14.25 -9.64
N ALA A 10 1.39 -15.12 -8.70
CA ALA A 10 0.48 -15.56 -7.65
C ALA A 10 -0.10 -14.35 -6.89
N VAL A 11 -1.40 -14.37 -6.67
CA VAL A 11 -2.14 -13.41 -5.86
C VAL A 11 -2.41 -14.08 -4.53
N LEU A 12 -2.21 -13.37 -3.43
CA LEU A 12 -2.60 -13.86 -2.11
C LEU A 12 -4.12 -13.96 -2.04
N ASP A 13 -4.57 -15.10 -1.49
CA ASP A 13 -5.96 -15.27 -1.12
C ASP A 13 -6.36 -14.25 -0.06
N GLU A 14 -7.63 -13.84 -0.10
CA GLU A 14 -8.14 -12.79 0.79
C GLU A 14 -7.98 -13.14 2.27
N ALA A 15 -8.19 -14.42 2.62
CA ALA A 15 -8.02 -14.93 3.97
C ALA A 15 -6.58 -14.81 4.49
N ASP A 16 -5.59 -14.73 3.59
CA ASP A 16 -4.17 -14.65 3.90
C ASP A 16 -3.63 -13.22 3.93
N ARG A 17 -4.51 -12.22 3.73
CA ARG A 17 -4.19 -10.80 3.78
C ARG A 17 -4.48 -10.23 5.16
N ALA A 18 -3.51 -9.48 5.68
CA ALA A 18 -3.77 -8.60 6.81
C ALA A 18 -4.89 -7.62 6.44
N GLN A 19 -5.81 -7.37 7.38
CA GLN A 19 -6.97 -6.51 7.18
C GLN A 19 -6.71 -5.15 7.81
N TRP A 20 -6.70 -4.10 6.99
CA TRP A 20 -6.33 -2.75 7.39
C TRP A 20 -7.48 -1.77 7.14
N THR A 21 -7.61 -0.80 8.04
CA THR A 21 -8.51 0.35 7.85
C THR A 21 -7.75 1.52 7.25
N TYR A 22 -8.36 2.23 6.31
CA TYR A 22 -7.90 3.53 5.83
C TYR A 22 -8.73 4.64 6.46
N THR A 23 -8.05 5.54 7.17
CA THR A 23 -8.63 6.80 7.65
C THR A 23 -8.05 7.94 6.81
N PRO A 24 -8.85 8.57 5.93
CA PRO A 24 -8.36 9.60 5.01
C PRO A 24 -7.55 10.71 5.70
N GLY A 25 -6.35 10.97 5.20
CA GLY A 25 -5.43 11.98 5.74
C GLY A 25 -4.79 11.65 7.09
N VAL A 26 -5.11 10.50 7.70
CA VAL A 26 -4.62 10.13 9.04
C VAL A 26 -3.75 8.87 8.99
N SER A 27 -4.27 7.74 8.51
CA SER A 27 -3.55 6.47 8.57
C SER A 27 -3.99 5.45 7.52
N VAL A 28 -3.09 4.52 7.19
CA VAL A 28 -3.33 3.33 6.37
C VAL A 28 -2.88 2.11 7.19
N GLY A 29 -3.83 1.42 7.81
CA GLY A 29 -3.53 0.37 8.79
C GLY A 29 -2.70 0.93 9.97
N PRO A 30 -1.55 0.31 10.31
CA PRO A 30 -0.69 0.79 11.39
C PRO A 30 0.14 2.03 11.00
N LEU A 31 0.20 2.38 9.71
CA LEU A 31 1.01 3.49 9.22
C LEU A 31 0.27 4.81 9.39
N VAL A 32 0.83 5.76 10.14
CA VAL A 32 0.24 7.09 10.37
C VAL A 32 1.01 8.14 9.57
N PHE A 33 0.31 9.02 8.83
CA PHE A 33 0.96 10.11 8.11
C PHE A 33 1.68 11.05 9.09
N GLY A 34 2.87 11.51 8.72
CA GLY A 34 3.74 12.30 9.59
C GLY A 34 4.83 11.51 10.29
N MET A 35 4.71 10.19 10.41
CA MET A 35 5.68 9.41 11.19
C MET A 35 7.03 9.25 10.47
N SER A 36 8.09 9.15 11.26
CA SER A 36 9.44 8.87 10.77
C SER A 36 9.57 7.45 10.21
N ARG A 37 10.68 7.22 9.49
CA ARG A 37 11.03 5.91 8.91
C ARG A 37 11.19 4.83 9.98
N HIS A 38 11.75 5.19 11.12
CA HIS A 38 11.99 4.26 12.23
C HIS A 38 10.70 3.93 12.97
N GLU A 39 9.83 4.90 13.20
CA GLU A 39 8.48 4.66 13.74
C GLU A 39 7.67 3.77 12.81
N ALA A 40 7.75 4.01 11.49
CA ALA A 40 7.09 3.17 10.49
C ALA A 40 7.54 1.71 10.57
N VAL A 41 8.84 1.46 10.76
CA VAL A 41 9.36 0.09 10.96
C VAL A 41 8.86 -0.50 12.28
N ALA A 42 8.81 0.30 13.35
CA ALA A 42 8.40 -0.18 14.67
C ALA A 42 6.92 -0.59 14.74
N VAL A 43 6.02 0.10 14.02
CA VAL A 43 4.56 -0.20 14.06
C VAL A 43 4.14 -1.32 13.10
N MET A 44 5.00 -1.72 12.18
CA MET A 44 4.71 -2.69 11.13
C MET A 44 4.92 -4.15 11.59
N ASP A 45 4.20 -4.53 12.65
CA ASP A 45 4.25 -5.90 13.19
C ASP A 45 3.83 -6.95 12.13
N GLY A 46 4.52 -8.09 12.12
CA GLY A 46 4.36 -9.11 11.09
C GLY A 46 4.96 -8.75 9.72
N PHE A 47 5.70 -7.64 9.61
CA PHE A 47 6.47 -7.26 8.42
C PHE A 47 7.95 -7.03 8.74
N VAL A 48 8.79 -7.21 7.72
CA VAL A 48 10.20 -6.81 7.74
C VAL A 48 10.36 -5.57 6.87
N GLY A 49 10.81 -4.47 7.49
CA GLY A 49 11.07 -3.19 6.82
C GLY A 49 12.54 -3.03 6.40
N ASP A 50 12.76 -2.65 5.15
CA ASP A 50 14.07 -2.27 4.61
C ASP A 50 14.04 -0.78 4.20
N ILE A 51 14.86 0.04 4.86
CA ILE A 51 14.94 1.50 4.62
C ILE A 51 16.04 1.76 3.58
N ALA A 52 15.70 2.45 2.51
CA ALA A 52 16.65 2.88 1.48
C ALA A 52 16.35 4.30 0.99
N PRO A 53 17.32 5.01 0.41
CA PRO A 53 17.03 6.21 -0.38
C PRO A 53 16.03 5.88 -1.50
N ALA A 54 15.06 6.76 -1.75
CA ALA A 54 14.19 6.62 -2.90
C ALA A 54 15.00 6.82 -4.20
N PRO A 55 14.58 6.23 -5.34
CA PRO A 55 15.18 6.53 -6.63
C PRO A 55 15.21 8.05 -6.89
N ARG A 56 16.31 8.56 -7.47
CA ARG A 56 16.64 9.98 -7.70
C ARG A 56 15.54 10.85 -8.35
N ALA A 57 14.47 10.25 -8.89
CA ALA A 57 13.35 10.94 -9.51
C ALA A 57 12.41 11.64 -8.52
N ILE A 58 12.51 11.33 -7.22
CA ILE A 58 11.75 11.99 -6.15
C ILE A 58 12.79 12.61 -5.23
N ALA A 59 12.83 13.95 -5.12
CA ALA A 59 13.78 14.72 -4.28
C ALA A 59 13.93 14.12 -2.87
N ASP A 60 15.06 14.32 -2.17
CA ASP A 60 15.38 13.98 -0.76
C ASP A 60 14.38 13.09 0.02
N THR A 61 13.99 11.98 -0.57
CA THR A 61 12.96 11.09 -0.05
C THR A 61 13.55 9.73 0.22
N TRP A 62 12.95 9.07 1.19
CA TRP A 62 13.31 7.75 1.66
C TRP A 62 12.16 6.81 1.43
N LEU A 63 12.52 5.57 1.13
CA LEU A 63 11.58 4.50 0.84
C LEU A 63 11.79 3.39 1.86
N THR A 64 10.74 3.04 2.58
CA THR A 64 10.70 1.85 3.42
C THR A 64 9.92 0.76 2.68
N ARG A 65 10.57 -0.38 2.41
CA ARG A 65 9.94 -1.54 1.78
C ARG A 65 9.56 -2.55 2.84
N PHE A 66 8.27 -2.81 2.97
CA PHE A 66 7.75 -3.82 3.90
C PHE A 66 7.43 -5.12 3.18
N ARG A 67 7.94 -6.22 3.73
CA ARG A 67 7.74 -7.58 3.23
C ARG A 67 7.17 -8.46 4.33
N VAL A 68 6.33 -9.41 3.98
CA VAL A 68 5.87 -10.43 4.93
C VAL A 68 6.99 -11.46 5.13
N PRO A 69 7.38 -11.81 6.38
CA PRO A 69 8.36 -12.86 6.67
C PRO A 69 8.01 -14.18 5.96
N ASP A 70 9.03 -14.97 5.62
CA ASP A 70 8.92 -16.31 5.01
C ASP A 70 8.17 -16.40 3.66
N ARG A 71 7.71 -15.26 3.12
CA ARG A 71 7.24 -15.12 1.75
C ARG A 71 8.41 -14.69 0.86
N ARG A 72 8.35 -15.05 -0.43
CA ARG A 72 9.42 -14.79 -1.42
C ARG A 72 9.98 -13.36 -1.26
N PRO A 73 11.29 -13.17 -1.05
CA PRO A 73 11.88 -11.90 -0.59
C PRO A 73 11.80 -10.74 -1.60
N TYR A 74 11.37 -11.00 -2.84
CA TYR A 74 11.21 -9.99 -3.89
C TYR A 74 9.82 -9.34 -3.96
N ARG A 75 8.88 -9.74 -3.10
CA ARG A 75 7.53 -9.15 -3.09
C ARG A 75 7.38 -8.16 -1.95
N THR A 76 7.62 -6.89 -2.27
CA THR A 76 7.23 -5.78 -1.39
C THR A 76 5.71 -5.73 -1.31
N ALA A 77 5.17 -5.88 -0.10
CA ALA A 77 3.74 -5.83 0.16
C ALA A 77 3.26 -4.38 0.32
N VAL A 78 4.09 -3.54 0.95
CA VAL A 78 3.80 -2.12 1.18
C VAL A 78 5.07 -1.29 0.96
N LEU A 79 4.92 -0.15 0.29
CA LEU A 79 5.93 0.89 0.18
C LEU A 79 5.48 2.09 1.00
N ALA A 80 6.36 2.62 1.84
CA ALA A 80 6.14 3.87 2.56
C ALA A 80 7.20 4.90 2.12
N PHE A 81 6.74 6.04 1.64
CA PHE A 81 7.61 7.15 1.23
C PHE A 81 7.64 8.22 2.32
N HIS A 82 8.84 8.62 2.68
CA HIS A 82 9.10 9.62 3.69
C HIS A 82 9.91 10.75 3.08
N ASP A 83 9.56 11.99 3.34
CA ASP A 83 10.46 13.12 3.09
C ASP A 83 11.22 13.47 4.38
N GLY A 84 12.17 14.40 4.27
CA GLY A 84 13.00 14.82 5.40
C GLY A 84 12.31 15.76 6.40
N THR A 85 11.15 16.31 6.08
CA THR A 85 10.54 17.44 6.80
C THR A 85 9.23 17.05 7.47
N ASP A 86 8.33 16.44 6.70
CA ASP A 86 6.95 16.11 7.05
C ASP A 86 6.78 14.62 7.36
N GLY A 87 7.81 13.78 7.12
CA GLY A 87 7.78 12.36 7.46
C GLY A 87 7.01 11.52 6.44
N LEU A 88 6.29 10.48 6.87
CA LEU A 88 5.49 9.63 5.97
C LEU A 88 4.41 10.46 5.27
N PHE A 89 4.48 10.54 3.94
CA PHE A 89 3.50 11.28 3.13
C PHE A 89 2.77 10.39 2.10
N CYS A 90 3.27 9.18 1.81
CA CYS A 90 2.64 8.29 0.84
C CYS A 90 2.82 6.81 1.21
N VAL A 91 1.74 6.05 1.07
CA VAL A 91 1.71 4.59 1.24
C VAL A 91 1.18 3.97 -0.05
N MET A 92 1.95 3.03 -0.61
CA MET A 92 1.48 2.19 -1.71
C MET A 92 1.35 0.74 -1.25
N VAL A 93 0.27 0.09 -1.64
CA VAL A 93 -0.03 -1.29 -1.28
C VAL A 93 -0.06 -2.14 -2.56
N ASP A 94 0.71 -3.22 -2.61
CA ASP A 94 0.74 -4.11 -3.77
C ASP A 94 -0.59 -4.89 -3.86
N ALA A 95 -1.29 -4.79 -4.98
CA ALA A 95 -2.60 -5.41 -5.17
C ALA A 95 -2.58 -6.95 -5.05
N ARG A 96 -1.45 -7.59 -5.32
CA ARG A 96 -1.30 -9.05 -5.34
C ARG A 96 -0.93 -9.61 -3.98
N CYS A 97 -0.17 -8.88 -3.16
CA CYS A 97 0.40 -9.43 -1.93
C CYS A 97 0.37 -8.50 -0.70
N GLY A 98 -0.11 -7.27 -0.87
CA GLY A 98 -0.33 -6.34 0.21
C GLY A 98 -1.56 -6.67 1.07
N PRO A 99 -1.68 -6.01 2.23
CA PRO A 99 -2.88 -6.05 3.06
C PRO A 99 -4.12 -5.64 2.27
N GLN A 100 -5.28 -6.17 2.64
CA GLN A 100 -6.55 -5.62 2.20
C GLN A 100 -6.82 -4.34 2.98
N VAL A 101 -6.92 -3.22 2.27
CA VAL A 101 -7.29 -1.94 2.87
C VAL A 101 -8.78 -1.67 2.68
N ILE A 102 -9.45 -1.20 3.72
CA ILE A 102 -10.89 -0.94 3.80
C ILE A 102 -11.12 0.54 4.13
N LEU A 103 -11.97 1.21 3.36
CA LEU A 103 -12.45 2.59 3.58
C LEU A 103 -13.97 2.56 3.75
N ASP A 104 -14.48 2.76 4.96
CA ASP A 104 -15.93 2.75 5.24
C ASP A 104 -16.66 1.53 4.65
N GLY A 105 -16.05 0.34 4.75
CA GLY A 105 -16.56 -0.91 4.19
C GLY A 105 -16.18 -1.17 2.72
N LEU A 106 -15.64 -0.18 2.00
CA LEU A 106 -15.13 -0.34 0.64
C LEU A 106 -13.74 -0.97 0.64
N ARG A 107 -13.62 -2.15 0.04
CA ARG A 107 -12.33 -2.80 -0.21
C ARG A 107 -11.57 -2.11 -1.34
N LEU A 108 -10.31 -1.74 -1.10
CA LEU A 108 -9.49 -0.95 -2.03
C LEU A 108 -8.40 -1.74 -2.78
N VAL A 109 -7.95 -2.86 -2.23
CA VAL A 109 -6.79 -3.62 -2.76
C VAL A 109 -7.25 -4.90 -3.45
N GLY A 110 -6.59 -5.27 -4.56
CA GLY A 110 -6.77 -6.60 -5.18
C GLY A 110 -8.13 -6.84 -5.86
N ARG A 111 -8.84 -5.78 -6.23
CA ARG A 111 -10.15 -5.85 -6.90
C ARG A 111 -10.07 -5.72 -8.41
N VAL A 112 -11.13 -6.15 -9.09
CA VAL A 112 -11.33 -5.86 -10.52
C VAL A 112 -11.45 -4.34 -10.70
N PRO A 113 -10.62 -3.71 -11.56
CA PRO A 113 -10.58 -2.25 -11.67
C PRO A 113 -11.94 -1.60 -11.95
N SER A 114 -12.73 -2.15 -12.86
CA SER A 114 -14.05 -1.61 -13.24
C SER A 114 -15.08 -1.68 -12.10
N GLU A 115 -15.08 -2.77 -11.33
CA GLU A 115 -15.98 -2.92 -10.18
C GLU A 115 -15.56 -2.00 -9.04
N TRP A 116 -14.24 -1.90 -8.79
CA TRP A 116 -13.70 -0.99 -7.79
C TRP A 116 -14.03 0.47 -8.12
N GLU A 117 -13.88 0.88 -9.39
CA GLU A 117 -14.16 2.25 -9.83
C GLU A 117 -15.65 2.59 -9.66
N ALA A 118 -16.55 1.69 -10.06
CA ALA A 118 -17.99 1.89 -9.90
C ALA A 118 -18.37 2.08 -8.42
N ASP A 119 -17.87 1.22 -7.54
CA ASP A 119 -18.13 1.31 -6.09
C ASP A 119 -17.51 2.56 -5.47
N PHE A 120 -16.29 2.91 -5.90
CA PHE A 120 -15.61 4.11 -5.40
C PHE A 120 -16.35 5.39 -5.82
N LEU A 121 -16.86 5.46 -7.04
CA LEU A 121 -17.70 6.58 -7.49
C LEU A 121 -19.00 6.67 -6.68
N ALA A 122 -19.67 5.54 -6.43
CA ALA A 122 -20.86 5.48 -5.59
C ALA A 122 -20.59 5.93 -4.15
N TYR A 123 -19.39 5.67 -3.63
CA TYR A 123 -18.93 6.17 -2.33
C TYR A 123 -18.61 7.67 -2.35
N ALA A 124 -17.83 8.12 -3.33
CA ALA A 124 -17.20 9.44 -3.37
C ALA A 124 -18.16 10.58 -3.77
N LEU A 125 -18.98 10.37 -4.80
CA LEU A 125 -19.83 11.44 -5.37
C LEU A 125 -20.86 11.99 -4.36
N PRO A 126 -21.61 11.17 -3.60
CA PRO A 126 -22.54 11.69 -2.59
C PRO A 126 -21.85 12.45 -1.46
N ARG A 127 -20.54 12.24 -1.26
CA ARG A 127 -19.71 12.91 -0.26
C ARG A 127 -19.04 14.18 -0.80
N GLY A 128 -19.34 14.57 -2.04
CA GLY A 128 -18.73 15.75 -2.68
C GLY A 128 -17.25 15.56 -3.05
N ILE A 129 -16.77 14.32 -3.08
CA ILE A 129 -15.39 13.99 -3.45
C ILE A 129 -15.39 13.74 -4.96
N ALA A 130 -14.70 14.59 -5.71
CA ALA A 130 -14.51 14.44 -7.14
C ALA A 130 -13.20 13.69 -7.44
N PRO A 131 -13.25 12.44 -7.95
CA PRO A 131 -12.04 11.73 -8.35
C PRO A 131 -11.30 12.50 -9.45
N ARG A 132 -9.97 12.55 -9.34
CA ARG A 132 -9.12 13.07 -10.40
C ARG A 132 -8.36 11.92 -11.02
N TYR A 133 -8.50 11.76 -12.31
CA TYR A 133 -7.66 10.84 -13.07
C TYR A 133 -6.32 11.53 -13.34
N ALA A 134 -5.23 10.81 -13.12
CA ALA A 134 -3.93 11.29 -13.56
C ALA A 134 -4.00 11.59 -15.06
N PRO A 135 -3.39 12.69 -15.54
CA PRO A 135 -3.36 12.97 -16.96
C PRO A 135 -2.77 11.77 -17.69
N VAL A 136 -3.32 11.43 -18.85
CA VAL A 136 -2.73 10.43 -19.73
C VAL A 136 -1.42 11.02 -20.23
N THR A 137 -0.30 10.65 -19.60
CA THR A 137 1.02 10.92 -20.18
C THR A 137 1.16 10.02 -21.40
N SER A 138 0.94 10.60 -22.57
CA SER A 138 1.35 9.98 -23.84
C SER A 138 2.86 9.74 -23.78
N TYR A 139 3.28 8.48 -23.86
CA TYR A 139 4.67 8.10 -24.11
C TYR A 139 5.03 8.30 -25.58
#